data_AF-A0A3Q0HHG6-F1
#
_entry.id   AF-A0A3Q0HHG6-F1
#
_cell.length_a   1.000
_cell.length_b   1.000
_cell.length_c   1.000
_cell.angle_alpha   90.00
_cell.angle_beta   90.00
_cell.angle_gamma   90.00
#
_symmetry.space_group_name_H-M   'P 1'
#
loop_
_entity.id
_entity.type
_entity.pdbx_description
1 polymer ?
#
loop_
_entity_poly.entity_id
_entity_poly.type
_entity_poly.pdbx_seq_one_letter_code
_entity_poly.pdbx_strand_id
1 'polypeptide(L)' 'MYSALKCDVSPMLKETDASRKCMDDNNYKKDMCTNYFIKYRNCRRFWNIMVQRRRDGVKPDMPTAEEREKILKSVEMPY' A
#
# COMPACT_ATOMS: atom_id res chain seq x y z
N MET A 1 -0.02 -11.42 22.28
CA MET A 1 -0.08 -12.34 21.13
C MET A 1 -0.59 -11.57 19.92
N TYR A 2 0.29 -10.98 19.11
CA TYR A 2 -0.11 -10.35 17.86
C TYR A 2 -0.17 -11.45 16.79
N SER A 3 -1.39 -11.90 16.54
CA SER A 3 -1.75 -13.01 15.67
C SER A 3 -1.31 -12.77 14.21
N ALA A 4 -0.63 -13.77 13.66
CA ALA A 4 -0.58 -14.19 12.26
C ALA A 4 -0.85 -13.11 11.17
N LEU A 5 0.20 -12.46 10.66
CA LEU A 5 0.19 -11.82 9.32
C LEU A 5 1.59 -11.53 8.75
N LYS A 6 2.60 -12.32 9.14
CA LYS A 6 3.92 -12.33 8.50
C LYS A 6 3.91 -13.37 7.37
N CYS A 7 3.76 -12.89 6.14
CA CYS A 7 4.41 -13.37 4.89
C CYS A 7 3.86 -12.65 3.64
N ASP A 8 2.75 -11.90 3.76
CA ASP A 8 2.06 -11.17 2.68
C ASP A 8 1.92 -9.66 2.95
N VAL A 9 2.89 -9.09 3.68
CA VAL A 9 2.72 -7.80 4.37
C VAL A 9 2.44 -6.68 3.36
N SER A 10 1.26 -6.06 3.54
CA SER A 10 0.60 -5.13 2.63
C SER A 10 1.55 -4.23 1.81
N PRO A 11 1.33 -4.08 0.49
CA PRO A 11 2.09 -3.15 -0.37
C PRO A 11 2.12 -1.70 0.16
N MET A 12 1.24 -1.39 1.11
CA MET A 12 1.03 -0.08 1.70
C MET A 12 1.75 0.13 3.03
N LEU A 13 2.54 -0.84 3.52
CA LEU A 13 3.14 -0.75 4.85
C LEU A 13 4.00 0.52 5.01
N LYS A 14 4.78 0.85 3.98
CA LYS A 14 5.62 2.06 3.95
C LYS A 14 4.80 3.34 4.11
N GLU A 15 3.73 3.49 3.33
CA GLU A 15 2.87 4.68 3.41
C GLU A 15 2.07 4.74 4.72
N THR A 16 1.68 3.58 5.25
CA THR A 16 0.99 3.48 6.55
C THR A 16 1.92 3.95 7.67
N ASP A 17 3.15 3.44 7.69
CA ASP A 17 4.16 3.80 8.69
C ASP A 17 4.55 5.27 8.59
N ALA A 18 4.79 5.78 7.36
CA ALA A 18 5.12 7.18 7.13
C ALA A 18 4.00 8.14 7.58
N SER A 19 2.74 7.81 7.25
CA SER A 19 1.59 8.62 7.69
C SER A 19 1.40 8.62 9.20
N ARG A 20 1.60 7.47 9.86
CA ARG A 20 1.53 7.35 11.32
C ARG A 20 2.64 8.14 11.99
N LYS A 21 3.88 7.99 11.52
CA LYS A 21 5.03 8.73 12.05
C LYS A 21 4.84 10.24 11.92
N CYS A 22 4.35 10.71 10.77
CA CYS A 22 4.05 12.14 10.60
C CYS A 22 3.03 12.63 11.64
N MET A 23 1.98 11.85 11.91
CA MET A 23 0.99 12.21 12.93
C MET A 23 1.60 12.29 14.33
N ASP A 24 2.43 11.30 14.70
CA ASP A 24 3.13 11.28 15.98
C ASP A 24 4.07 12.50 16.12
N ASP A 25 4.83 12.84 15.08
CA ASP A 25 5.79 13.96 15.08
C ASP A 25 5.10 15.35 15.08
N ASN A 26 3.87 15.45 14.57
CA ASN A 26 3.15 16.72 14.39
C ASN A 26 1.99 16.91 15.38
N ASN A 27 2.02 16.24 16.54
CA ASN A 27 0.95 16.32 17.54
C ASN A 27 -0.44 16.06 16.94
N TYR A 28 -0.53 15.10 16.01
CA TYR A 28 -1.75 14.68 15.34
C TYR A 28 -2.43 15.77 14.48
N LYS A 29 -1.69 16.81 14.07
CA LYS A 29 -2.14 17.82 13.10
C LYS A 29 -2.18 17.22 11.68
N LYS A 30 -3.37 16.78 11.27
CA LYS A 30 -3.58 16.05 10.00
C LYS A 30 -3.21 16.83 8.76
N ASP A 31 -3.42 18.13 8.77
CA ASP A 31 -3.10 19.07 7.69
C ASP A 31 -1.60 19.04 7.34
N MET A 32 -0.74 18.93 8.35
CA MET A 32 0.72 18.80 8.18
C MET A 32 1.12 17.49 7.47
N CYS A 33 0.25 16.48 7.50
CA CYS A 33 0.51 15.15 6.97
C CYS A 33 -0.27 14.82 5.69
N THR A 34 -0.91 15.82 5.07
CA THR A 34 -1.79 15.65 3.91
C THR A 34 -1.14 14.85 2.78
N ASN A 35 0.13 15.11 2.46
CA ASN A 35 0.85 14.39 1.40
C ASN A 35 1.01 12.89 1.70
N TYR A 36 1.26 12.51 2.95
CA TYR A 36 1.36 11.10 3.33
C TYR A 36 0.01 10.39 3.17
N PHE A 37 -1.09 11.07 3.49
CA PHE A 37 -2.43 10.52 3.27
C PHE A 37 -2.79 10.39 1.79
N ILE A 38 -2.35 11.34 0.95
CA ILE A 38 -2.52 11.24 -0.51
C ILE A 38 -1.76 10.03 -1.05
N LYS A 39 -0.48 9.87 -0.69
CA LYS A 39 0.32 8.71 -1.10
C LYS A 39 -0.29 7.38 -0.64
N TYR A 40 -0.74 7.31 0.60
CA TYR A 40 -1.47 6.16 1.11
C TYR A 40 -2.74 5.88 0.29
N ARG A 41 -3.59 6.88 0.02
CA ARG A 41 -4.82 6.69 -0.79
C ARG A 41 -4.50 6.22 -2.21
N ASN A 42 -3.49 6.80 -2.85
CA ASN A 42 -3.08 6.41 -4.20
C ASN A 42 -2.58 4.97 -4.23
N CYS A 43 -1.77 4.57 -3.24
CA CYS A 43 -1.31 3.21 -3.10
C CYS A 43 -2.49 2.23 -2.90
N ARG A 44 -3.52 2.60 -2.14
CA ARG A 44 -4.71 1.74 -1.95
C ARG A 44 -5.46 1.54 -3.25
N ARG A 45 -5.61 2.62 -4.01
CA ARG A 45 -6.32 2.62 -5.29
C ARG A 45 -5.57 1.78 -6.32
N PHE A 46 -4.25 1.88 -6.35
CA PHE A 46 -3.39 1.12 -7.25
C PHE A 46 -3.46 -0.38 -6.98
N TRP A 47 -3.34 -0.78 -5.71
CA TRP A 47 -3.39 -2.19 -5.33
C TRP A 47 -4.82 -2.80 -5.31
N ASN A 48 -5.83 -2.08 -5.80
CA ASN A 48 -7.12 -2.66 -6.14
C ASN A 48 -7.04 -3.68 -7.30
N ILE A 49 -5.87 -3.86 -7.94
CA ILE A 49 -5.62 -4.95 -8.88
C ILE A 49 -6.01 -6.33 -8.31
N MET A 50 -6.00 -6.51 -6.98
CA MET A 50 -6.49 -7.73 -6.33
C MET A 50 -7.98 -8.02 -6.63
N VAL A 51 -8.80 -6.98 -6.77
CA VAL A 51 -10.22 -7.11 -7.14
C VAL A 51 -10.35 -7.66 -8.56
N GLN A 52 -9.53 -7.14 -9.48
CA GLN A 52 -9.51 -7.59 -10.86
C GLN A 52 -8.98 -9.03 -10.96
N ARG A 53 -7.84 -9.34 -10.34
CA ARG A 53 -7.27 -10.70 -10.28
C ARG A 53 -8.26 -11.72 -9.72
N ARG A 54 -9.03 -11.34 -8.69
CA ARG A 54 -10.10 -12.19 -8.14
C ARG A 54 -11.21 -12.46 -9.15
N ARG A 55 -11.64 -11.43 -9.91
CA ARG A 55 -12.64 -11.59 -10.99
C ARG A 55 -12.12 -12.50 -12.11
N ASP A 56 -10.84 -12.40 -12.41
CA ASP A 56 -10.17 -13.18 -13.45
C ASP A 56 -9.77 -14.59 -12.98
N GLY A 57 -10.06 -14.96 -11.74
CA GLY A 57 -9.73 -16.28 -11.17
C GLY A 57 -8.24 -16.51 -10.91
N VAL A 58 -7.42 -15.46 -10.94
CA VAL A 58 -5.96 -15.54 -10.76
C VAL A 58 -5.61 -15.66 -9.27
N LYS A 59 -4.86 -16.71 -8.92
CA LYS A 59 -4.35 -16.95 -7.56
C LYS A 59 -2.81 -16.91 -7.53
N PRO A 60 -2.19 -16.30 -6.50
CA PRO A 60 -2.83 -15.55 -5.42
C PRO A 60 -3.48 -14.24 -5.89
N ASP A 61 -4.57 -13.83 -5.23
CA ASP A 61 -5.27 -12.55 -5.50
C ASP A 61 -4.29 -11.38 -5.39
N MET A 62 -3.37 -11.50 -4.42
CA MET A 62 -2.37 -10.50 -4.12
C MET A 62 -1.08 -10.80 -4.93
N PRO A 63 -0.56 -9.83 -5.71
CA PRO A 63 0.60 -10.08 -6.57
C PRO A 63 1.87 -10.45 -5.78
N THR A 64 2.62 -11.41 -6.28
CA THR A 64 3.91 -11.83 -5.70
C THR A 64 4.95 -10.71 -5.79
N ALA A 65 6.04 -10.79 -5.02
CA ALA A 65 7.08 -9.76 -5.05
C ALA A 65 7.61 -9.46 -6.46
N GLU A 66 7.82 -10.50 -7.28
CA GLU A 66 8.28 -10.36 -8.67
C GLU A 66 7.23 -9.70 -9.57
N GLU A 67 5.94 -10.07 -9.44
CA GLU A 67 4.86 -9.43 -10.18
C GLU A 67 4.73 -7.96 -9.78
N ARG A 68 4.88 -7.65 -8.49
CA ARG A 68 4.88 -6.27 -7.99
C ARG A 68 5.99 -5.44 -8.59
N GLU A 69 7.22 -5.97 -8.68
CA GLU A 69 8.33 -5.26 -9.32
C GLU A 69 8.07 -4.98 -10.80
N LYS A 70 7.52 -5.94 -11.53
CA LYS A 70 7.17 -5.76 -12.95
C LYS A 70 6.09 -4.70 -13.12
N ILE A 71 5.04 -4.76 -12.30
CA ILE A 71 3.95 -3.77 -12.28
C ILE A 71 4.53 -2.38 -11.96
N LEU A 72 5.37 -2.24 -10.94
CA LEU A 72 6.00 -0.97 -10.57
C LEU A 72 6.98 -0.43 -11.62
N LYS A 73 7.66 -1.30 -12.37
CA LYS A 73 8.52 -0.89 -13.50
C LYS A 73 7.68 -0.46 -14.73
N SER A 74 6.49 -1.02 -14.91
CA SER A 74 5.58 -0.68 -16.02
C SER A 74 4.77 0.60 -15.80
N VAL A 75 4.71 1.10 -14.56
CA VAL A 75 3.96 2.29 -14.19
C VAL A 75 4.94 3.30 -13.60
N GLU A 76 5.08 4.46 -14.23
CA GLU A 76 5.85 5.57 -13.64
C GLU A 76 5.24 5.89 -12.27
N MET A 77 6.03 5.82 -11.19
CA MET A 77 5.57 5.69 -9.80
C MET A 77 4.30 6.52 -9.48
N PRO A 78 3.14 5.89 -9.17
CA PRO A 78 1.87 6.60 -9.01
C PRO A 78 1.67 7.30 -7.65
N TYR A 79 2.73 7.41 -6.82
CA TYR A 79 2.69 7.99 -5.47
C TYR A 79 4.02 8.59 -5.01
#